data_AF-A0A1M5D646-F1
#
_entry.id   AF-A0A1M5D646-F1
#
_cell.length_a   1.000
_cell.length_b   1.000
_cell.length_c   1.000
_cell.angle_alpha   90.00
_cell.angle_beta   90.00
_cell.angle_gamma   90.00
#
_symmetry.space_group_name_H-M   'P 1'
#
loop_
_entity.id
_entity.type
_entity.pdbx_description
1 polymer ?
#
loop_
_entity_poly.entity_id
_entity_poly.type
_entity_poly.pdbx_seq_one_letter_code
_entity_poly.pdbx_strand_id
1 'polypeptide(L)'
;MNIFNHCTMNGLNENLTPYLIAQAVALCFLLAAWKNTRLARLLFFLLFSGAAGINGYLGLTHPDSYLGIAQFALPFYRRFILGWFSRHNHIMVPAIAFGQLLIAFGMLLQGWWVRWACIGTMIFLAAIIPLMVGSAFPFSLIVGWAAYIVYRHDGKVLLWHKQLAAIHQKQWV
;
A
#
# COMPACT_ATOMS: atom_id res chain seq x y z
N MET A 1 31.36 -8.86 -8.08
CA MET A 1 30.15 -9.14 -8.89
C MET A 1 28.95 -8.62 -8.09
N ASN A 2 28.26 -7.59 -8.59
CA ASN A 2 27.28 -6.81 -7.81
C ASN A 2 26.02 -7.64 -7.49
N ILE A 3 25.83 -8.00 -6.22
CA ILE A 3 24.68 -8.78 -5.70
C ILE A 3 23.34 -8.09 -6.06
N PHE A 4 23.35 -6.76 -6.20
CA PHE A 4 22.22 -5.95 -6.65
C PHE A 4 21.74 -6.27 -8.08
N ASN A 5 22.65 -6.59 -9.02
CA ASN A 5 22.27 -6.81 -10.42
C ASN A 5 21.62 -8.18 -10.64
N HIS A 6 22.00 -9.19 -9.88
CA HIS A 6 21.43 -10.54 -10.05
C HIS A 6 20.02 -10.68 -9.45
N CYS A 7 19.71 -9.97 -8.35
CA CYS A 7 18.38 -10.03 -7.72
C CYS A 7 17.30 -9.26 -8.48
N THR A 8 17.67 -8.27 -9.29
CA THR A 8 16.73 -7.40 -10.00
C THR A 8 16.41 -7.91 -11.40
N MET A 9 17.40 -8.36 -12.17
CA MET A 9 17.22 -8.65 -13.59
C MET A 9 16.40 -9.93 -13.87
N ASN A 10 16.60 -11.01 -13.12
CA ASN A 10 15.86 -12.26 -13.36
C ASN A 10 14.38 -12.15 -12.96
N GLY A 11 14.09 -11.51 -11.82
CA GLY A 11 12.72 -11.28 -11.36
C GLY A 11 11.92 -10.34 -12.25
N LEU A 12 12.56 -9.32 -12.83
CA LEU A 12 11.93 -8.38 -13.76
C LEU A 12 11.60 -9.01 -15.10
N ASN A 13 12.45 -9.87 -15.65
CA ASN A 13 12.20 -10.47 -16.96
C ASN A 13 11.00 -11.45 -16.94
N GLU A 14 10.84 -12.21 -15.85
CA GLU A 14 9.71 -13.12 -15.67
C GLU A 14 8.41 -12.39 -15.28
N ASN A 15 8.51 -11.22 -14.64
CA ASN A 15 7.38 -10.47 -14.09
C ASN A 15 7.26 -9.04 -14.65
N LEU A 16 7.73 -8.80 -15.87
CA LEU A 16 7.77 -7.44 -16.44
C LEU A 16 6.37 -6.84 -16.55
N THR A 17 5.42 -7.62 -17.05
CA THR A 17 4.02 -7.20 -17.24
C THR A 17 3.36 -6.77 -15.92
N PRO A 18 3.29 -7.60 -14.86
CA PRO A 18 2.70 -7.18 -13.59
C PRO A 18 3.49 -6.03 -12.94
N TYR A 19 4.80 -5.97 -13.12
CA TYR A 19 5.61 -4.85 -12.64
C TYR A 19 5.22 -3.52 -13.30
N LEU A 20 5.14 -3.47 -14.64
CA LEU A 20 4.74 -2.26 -15.37
C LEU A 20 3.31 -1.83 -15.02
N ILE A 21 2.40 -2.80 -14.85
CA ILE A 21 1.03 -2.53 -14.38
C ILE A 21 1.07 -1.88 -13.00
N ALA A 22 1.86 -2.40 -12.06
CA ALA A 22 2.01 -1.79 -10.74
C ALA A 22 2.51 -0.34 -10.86
N GLN A 23 3.51 -0.07 -11.69
CA GLN A 23 4.00 1.30 -11.90
C GLN A 23 2.93 2.24 -12.45
N ALA A 24 2.14 1.80 -13.42
CA ALA A 24 1.02 2.59 -13.94
C ALA A 24 -0.03 2.87 -12.84
N VAL A 25 -0.38 1.84 -12.05
CA VAL A 25 -1.30 1.98 -10.92
C VAL A 25 -0.76 2.98 -9.89
N ALA A 26 0.54 2.96 -9.58
CA ALA A 26 1.14 3.92 -8.65
C ALA A 26 0.94 5.38 -9.10
N LEU A 27 1.13 5.65 -10.40
CA LEU A 27 0.88 6.96 -10.97
C LEU A 27 -0.61 7.34 -10.92
N CYS A 28 -1.52 6.40 -11.14
CA CYS A 28 -2.96 6.63 -10.96
C CYS A 28 -3.30 7.05 -9.53
N PHE A 29 -2.70 6.42 -8.51
CA PHE A 29 -2.86 6.82 -7.11
C PHE A 29 -2.35 8.25 -6.86
N LEU A 30 -1.16 8.57 -7.37
CA LEU A 30 -0.57 9.89 -7.20
C LEU A 30 -1.41 10.98 -7.88
N LEU A 31 -1.84 10.74 -9.12
CA LEU A 31 -2.70 11.66 -9.87
C LEU A 31 -4.07 11.85 -9.20
N ALA A 32 -4.66 10.75 -8.71
CA ALA A 32 -5.89 10.82 -7.95
C ALA A 32 -5.70 11.64 -6.67
N ALA A 33 -4.62 11.42 -5.91
CA ALA A 33 -4.37 12.15 -4.66
C ALA A 33 -4.18 13.64 -4.90
N TRP A 34 -3.49 14.02 -5.99
CA TRP A 34 -3.32 15.42 -6.36
C TRP A 34 -4.63 16.08 -6.79
N LYS A 35 -5.39 15.43 -7.67
CA LYS A 35 -6.61 16.04 -8.25
C LYS A 35 -7.83 15.96 -7.33
N ASN A 36 -7.98 14.85 -6.62
CA ASN A 36 -9.16 14.54 -5.82
C ASN A 36 -8.81 13.53 -4.72
N THR A 37 -8.51 14.03 -3.53
CA THR A 37 -8.14 13.22 -2.36
C THR A 37 -9.21 12.19 -1.97
N ARG A 38 -10.49 12.42 -2.30
CA ARG A 38 -11.56 11.43 -2.05
C ARG A 38 -11.48 10.25 -2.99
N LEU A 39 -11.18 10.50 -4.27
CA LEU A 39 -10.93 9.43 -5.23
C LEU A 39 -9.72 8.60 -4.79
N ALA A 40 -8.65 9.26 -4.34
CA ALA A 40 -7.48 8.55 -3.80
C ALA A 40 -7.83 7.70 -2.57
N ARG A 41 -8.64 8.21 -1.64
CA ARG A 41 -9.13 7.44 -0.50
C ARG A 41 -9.93 6.21 -0.93
N LEU A 42 -10.78 6.34 -1.95
CA LEU A 42 -11.49 5.19 -2.51
C LEU A 42 -10.52 4.17 -3.12
N LEU A 43 -9.51 4.62 -3.86
CA LEU A 43 -8.48 3.73 -4.40
C LEU A 43 -7.70 3.02 -3.28
N PHE A 44 -7.35 3.72 -2.20
CA PHE A 44 -6.72 3.11 -1.03
C PHE A 44 -7.62 2.08 -0.37
N PHE A 45 -8.91 2.38 -0.19
CA PHE A 45 -9.88 1.42 0.32
C PHE A 45 -9.90 0.15 -0.54
N LEU A 46 -9.97 0.27 -1.86
CA LEU A 46 -9.99 -0.88 -2.77
C LEU A 46 -8.69 -1.69 -2.71
N LEU A 47 -7.54 -1.03 -2.75
CA LEU A 47 -6.22 -1.67 -2.67
C LEU A 47 -6.05 -2.43 -1.35
N PHE A 48 -6.32 -1.77 -0.22
CA PHE A 48 -6.13 -2.38 1.10
C PHE A 48 -7.19 -3.42 1.43
N SER A 49 -8.41 -3.30 0.92
CA SER A 49 -9.43 -4.36 1.04
C SER A 49 -9.03 -5.60 0.25
N GLY A 50 -8.59 -5.42 -1.01
CA GLY A 50 -8.10 -6.52 -1.84
C GLY A 50 -6.86 -7.19 -1.22
N ALA A 51 -5.91 -6.39 -0.74
CA ALA A 51 -4.74 -6.89 -0.04
C ALA A 51 -5.11 -7.65 1.24
N ALA A 52 -6.02 -7.12 2.06
CA ALA A 52 -6.48 -7.79 3.27
C ALA A 52 -7.16 -9.14 2.95
N GLY A 53 -7.99 -9.20 1.90
CA GLY A 53 -8.65 -10.43 1.47
C GLY A 53 -7.64 -11.49 1.00
N ILE A 54 -6.76 -11.14 0.06
CA ILE A 54 -5.76 -12.05 -0.50
C ILE A 54 -4.77 -12.48 0.60
N ASN A 55 -4.23 -11.54 1.38
CA ASN A 55 -3.26 -11.85 2.43
C ASN A 55 -3.90 -12.60 3.60
N GLY A 56 -5.15 -12.31 3.94
CA GLY A 56 -5.89 -13.07 4.94
C GLY A 56 -6.10 -14.51 4.51
N TYR A 57 -6.56 -14.73 3.28
CA TYR A 57 -6.74 -16.08 2.72
C TYR A 57 -5.42 -16.86 2.65
N LEU A 58 -4.37 -16.28 2.02
CA LEU A 58 -3.08 -16.95 1.89
C LEU A 58 -2.39 -17.14 3.24
N GLY A 59 -2.48 -16.16 4.15
CA GLY A 59 -1.91 -16.28 5.49
C GLY A 59 -2.52 -17.40 6.32
N LEU A 60 -3.80 -17.70 6.12
CA LEU A 60 -4.52 -18.77 6.83
C LEU A 60 -4.38 -20.14 6.15
N THR A 61 -4.23 -20.19 4.83
CA THR A 61 -4.27 -21.45 4.06
C THR A 61 -2.90 -21.90 3.54
N HIS A 62 -2.05 -20.97 3.13
CA HIS A 62 -0.75 -21.22 2.48
C HIS A 62 0.31 -20.18 2.91
N PRO A 63 0.63 -20.04 4.21
CA PRO A 63 1.50 -18.97 4.71
C PRO A 63 2.94 -19.04 4.15
N ASP A 64 3.39 -20.23 3.73
CA ASP A 64 4.72 -20.43 3.16
C ASP A 64 4.89 -19.83 1.76
N SER A 65 3.80 -19.49 1.07
CA SER A 65 3.85 -18.76 -0.21
C SER A 65 4.61 -17.42 -0.09
N TYR A 66 4.68 -16.83 1.11
CA TYR A 66 5.44 -15.60 1.39
C TYR A 66 6.95 -15.83 1.62
N LEU A 67 7.45 -17.06 1.58
CA LEU A 67 8.90 -17.27 1.65
C LEU A 67 9.56 -17.06 0.29
N GLY A 68 8.82 -17.30 -0.80
CA GLY A 68 9.31 -17.11 -2.16
C GLY A 68 9.73 -15.67 -2.48
N ILE A 69 9.09 -14.67 -1.85
CA ILE A 69 9.43 -13.25 -2.06
C ILE A 69 10.80 -12.87 -1.49
N ALA A 70 11.40 -13.71 -0.64
CA ALA A 70 12.73 -13.48 -0.07
C ALA A 70 13.82 -13.32 -1.16
N GLN A 71 13.62 -13.95 -2.33
CA GLN A 71 14.55 -13.87 -3.46
C GLN A 71 14.70 -12.45 -4.01
N PHE A 72 13.67 -11.61 -3.87
CA PHE A 72 13.69 -10.21 -4.34
C PHE A 72 14.20 -9.23 -3.27
N ALA A 73 14.24 -9.66 -2.01
CA ALA A 73 14.54 -8.80 -0.88
C ALA A 73 16.03 -8.46 -0.78
N LEU A 74 16.31 -7.29 -0.19
CA LEU A 74 17.66 -6.91 0.26
C LEU A 74 18.21 -7.92 1.28
N PRO A 75 19.54 -8.09 1.41
CA PRO A 75 20.13 -9.18 2.21
C PRO A 75 19.68 -9.22 3.68
N PHE A 76 19.52 -8.07 4.34
CA PHE A 76 19.06 -8.05 5.74
C PHE A 76 17.58 -8.45 5.85
N TYR A 77 16.73 -8.01 4.92
CA TYR A 77 15.30 -8.32 4.92
C TYR A 77 15.05 -9.77 4.48
N ARG A 78 15.85 -10.29 3.55
CA ARG A 78 15.89 -11.72 3.20
C ARG A 78 16.17 -12.60 4.42
N ARG A 79 17.17 -12.24 5.24
CA ARG A 79 17.47 -12.94 6.50
C ARG A 79 16.32 -12.87 7.50
N PHE A 80 15.61 -11.74 7.56
CA PHE A 80 14.38 -11.63 8.36
C PHE A 80 13.28 -12.58 7.87
N ILE A 81 12.99 -12.58 6.56
CA ILE A 81 11.95 -13.40 5.93
C ILE A 81 12.23 -14.89 6.15
N LEU A 82 13.45 -15.34 5.81
CA LEU A 82 13.82 -16.76 5.92
C LEU A 82 14.14 -17.19 7.37
N GLY A 83 14.35 -16.24 8.27
CA GLY A 83 14.73 -16.49 9.66
C GLY A 83 13.55 -16.47 10.63
N TRP A 84 13.26 -15.31 11.22
CA TRP A 84 12.22 -15.19 12.24
C TRP A 84 10.82 -15.28 11.62
N PHE A 85 10.59 -14.61 10.49
CA PHE A 85 9.28 -14.54 9.87
C PHE A 85 8.81 -15.91 9.36
N SER A 86 9.69 -16.74 8.81
CA SER A 86 9.35 -18.10 8.36
C SER A 86 8.78 -19.00 9.45
N ARG A 87 9.14 -18.77 10.72
CA ARG A 87 8.61 -19.52 11.87
C ARG A 87 7.28 -18.97 12.41
N HIS A 88 6.89 -17.77 12.00
CA HIS A 88 5.73 -17.06 12.55
C HIS A 88 4.76 -16.55 11.46
N ASN A 89 4.99 -16.89 10.19
CA ASN A 89 4.22 -16.40 9.03
C ASN A 89 2.72 -16.69 9.16
N HIS A 90 2.32 -17.84 9.72
CA HIS A 90 0.93 -18.22 9.97
C HIS A 90 0.17 -17.27 10.91
N ILE A 91 0.85 -16.52 11.79
CA ILE A 91 0.23 -15.48 12.63
C ILE A 91 0.48 -14.09 12.04
N MET A 92 1.70 -13.85 11.56
CA MET A 92 2.12 -12.53 11.08
C MET A 92 1.39 -12.10 9.82
N VAL A 93 1.17 -13.00 8.86
CA VAL A 93 0.47 -12.64 7.61
C VAL A 93 -1.00 -12.29 7.89
N PRO A 94 -1.78 -13.08 8.66
CA PRO A 94 -3.13 -12.65 9.07
C PRO A 94 -3.15 -11.35 9.88
N ALA A 95 -2.17 -11.11 10.77
CA ALA A 95 -2.07 -9.86 11.51
C ALA A 95 -1.82 -8.65 10.59
N ILE A 96 -0.98 -8.81 9.58
CA ILE A 96 -0.77 -7.79 8.52
C ILE A 96 -2.07 -7.56 7.75
N ALA A 97 -2.77 -8.63 7.35
CA ALA A 97 -4.05 -8.54 6.65
C ALA A 97 -5.11 -7.80 7.48
N PHE A 98 -5.16 -8.04 8.78
CA PHE A 98 -6.02 -7.29 9.70
C PHE A 98 -5.65 -5.80 9.75
N GLY A 99 -4.36 -5.47 9.82
CA GLY A 99 -3.90 -4.08 9.72
C GLY A 99 -4.30 -3.41 8.40
N GLN A 100 -4.21 -4.13 7.27
CA GLN A 100 -4.68 -3.66 5.97
C GLN A 100 -6.19 -3.40 5.97
N LEU A 101 -6.97 -4.26 6.63
CA LEU A 101 -8.41 -4.08 6.76
C LEU A 101 -8.76 -2.82 7.58
N LEU A 102 -8.02 -2.55 8.68
CA LEU A 102 -8.19 -1.31 9.46
C LEU A 102 -7.88 -0.06 8.64
N ILE A 103 -6.83 -0.09 7.81
CA ILE A 103 -6.52 1.00 6.87
C ILE A 103 -7.69 1.19 5.91
N ALA A 104 -8.21 0.11 5.31
CA ALA A 104 -9.31 0.17 4.37
C ALA A 104 -10.55 0.83 5.00
N PHE A 105 -11.00 0.35 6.16
CA PHE A 105 -12.12 0.96 6.87
C PHE A 105 -11.87 2.41 7.23
N GLY A 106 -10.68 2.74 7.76
CA GLY A 106 -10.34 4.12 8.11
C GLY A 106 -10.37 5.08 6.91
N MET A 107 -10.07 4.61 5.69
CA MET A 107 -10.19 5.39 4.45
C MET A 107 -11.63 5.71 4.07
N LEU A 108 -12.63 4.92 4.49
CA LEU A 108 -14.06 5.18 4.25
C LEU A 108 -14.68 6.16 5.26
N LEU A 109 -14.10 6.26 6.46
CA LEU A 109 -14.64 7.04 7.57
C LEU A 109 -14.32 8.55 7.43
N GLN A 110 -14.21 9.26 8.55
CA GLN A 110 -13.96 10.70 8.58
C GLN A 110 -13.06 11.11 9.75
N GLY A 111 -12.56 12.33 9.70
CA GLY A 111 -11.78 12.96 10.77
C GLY A 111 -10.48 12.21 11.08
N TRP A 112 -10.36 11.79 12.35
CA TRP A 112 -9.16 11.13 12.88
C TRP A 112 -8.92 9.73 12.30
N TRP A 113 -9.97 9.01 11.92
CA TRP A 113 -9.83 7.69 11.28
C TRP A 113 -9.07 7.75 9.96
N VAL A 114 -9.35 8.76 9.13
CA VAL A 114 -8.64 8.98 7.85
C VAL A 114 -7.16 9.29 8.11
N ARG A 115 -6.86 10.05 9.18
CA ARG A 115 -5.47 10.37 9.55
C ARG A 115 -4.69 9.10 9.91
N TRP A 116 -5.26 8.27 10.79
CA TRP A 116 -4.62 7.00 11.19
C TRP A 116 -4.51 6.02 10.03
N ALA A 117 -5.50 5.97 9.14
CA ALA A 117 -5.42 5.16 7.92
C ALA A 117 -4.26 5.62 7.03
N CYS A 118 -4.09 6.93 6.80
CA CYS A 118 -2.97 7.44 6.00
C CYS A 118 -1.61 7.11 6.64
N ILE A 119 -1.49 7.26 7.97
CA ILE A 119 -0.27 6.91 8.71
C ILE A 119 0.01 5.41 8.58
N GLY A 120 -1.00 4.57 8.80
CA GLY A 120 -0.90 3.13 8.63
C GLY A 120 -0.48 2.75 7.20
N THR A 121 -1.04 3.38 6.17
CA THR A 121 -0.63 3.21 4.78
C THR A 121 0.85 3.54 4.59
N MET A 122 1.32 4.68 5.08
CA MET A 122 2.72 5.09 4.93
C MET A 122 3.67 4.11 5.65
N ILE A 123 3.35 3.69 6.88
CA ILE A 123 4.15 2.73 7.64
C ILE A 123 4.19 1.37 6.92
N PHE A 124 3.04 0.87 6.49
CA PHE A 124 2.95 -0.41 5.78
C PHE A 124 3.77 -0.40 4.50
N LEU A 125 3.61 0.63 3.67
CA LEU A 125 4.34 0.74 2.40
C LEU A 125 5.83 0.92 2.63
N ALA A 126 6.24 1.69 3.64
CA ALA A 126 7.63 1.84 4.01
C ALA A 126 8.26 0.52 4.49
N ALA A 127 7.52 -0.27 5.28
CA ALA A 127 7.99 -1.55 5.80
C ALA A 127 8.28 -2.58 4.70
N ILE A 128 7.57 -2.53 3.59
CA ILE A 128 7.77 -3.46 2.46
C ILE A 128 8.78 -2.98 1.42
N ILE A 129 9.30 -1.74 1.50
CA ILE A 129 10.34 -1.22 0.58
C ILE A 129 11.53 -2.20 0.42
N PRO A 130 12.06 -2.82 1.48
CA PRO A 130 13.21 -3.72 1.36
C PRO A 130 12.95 -4.99 0.52
N LEU A 131 11.72 -5.26 0.10
CA LEU A 131 11.38 -6.33 -0.86
C LEU A 131 11.75 -5.98 -2.31
N MET A 132 12.07 -4.72 -2.62
CA MET A 132 12.44 -4.26 -3.96
C MET A 132 11.39 -4.68 -5.01
N VAL A 133 11.76 -5.50 -6.00
CA VAL A 133 10.86 -6.03 -7.05
C VAL A 133 9.67 -6.79 -6.44
N GLY A 134 9.84 -7.45 -5.30
CA GLY A 134 8.77 -8.15 -4.59
C GLY A 134 7.70 -7.22 -4.00
N SER A 135 7.97 -5.92 -3.89
CA SER A 135 6.98 -4.87 -3.56
C SER A 135 6.64 -3.97 -4.76
N ALA A 136 7.04 -4.38 -5.97
CA ALA A 136 7.02 -3.56 -7.17
C ALA A 136 7.68 -2.19 -6.96
N PHE A 137 8.80 -2.12 -6.24
CA PHE A 137 9.51 -0.85 -6.04
C PHE A 137 9.77 -0.16 -7.39
N PRO A 138 9.48 1.16 -7.56
CA PRO A 138 9.16 2.16 -6.53
C PRO A 138 7.66 2.39 -6.24
N PHE A 139 6.75 1.47 -6.59
CA PHE A 139 5.32 1.55 -6.27
C PHE A 139 5.04 1.99 -4.82
N SER A 140 5.67 1.32 -3.85
CA SER A 140 5.47 1.57 -2.43
C SER A 140 5.80 3.01 -2.02
N LEU A 141 6.85 3.60 -2.61
CA LEU A 141 7.21 5.00 -2.37
C LEU A 141 6.19 5.97 -2.98
N ILE A 142 5.83 5.76 -4.25
CA ILE A 142 4.92 6.66 -4.97
C ILE A 142 3.52 6.64 -4.32
N VAL A 143 3.03 5.45 -3.98
CA VAL A 143 1.72 5.29 -3.33
C VAL A 143 1.76 5.76 -1.88
N GLY A 144 2.90 5.60 -1.18
CA GLY A 144 3.11 6.20 0.15
C GLY A 144 3.07 7.73 0.10
N TRP A 145 3.63 8.33 -0.95
CA TRP A 145 3.55 9.77 -1.18
C TRP A 145 2.12 10.23 -1.49
N ALA A 146 1.37 9.45 -2.28
CA ALA A 146 -0.06 9.71 -2.50
C ALA A 146 -0.85 9.71 -1.18
N ALA A 147 -0.53 8.80 -0.24
CA ALA A 147 -1.16 8.79 1.08
C ALA A 147 -0.78 10.02 1.92
N TYR A 148 0.46 10.51 1.81
CA TYR A 148 0.88 11.76 2.44
C TYR A 148 0.10 12.98 1.90
N ILE A 149 -0.14 13.05 0.58
CA ILE A 149 -0.97 14.11 -0.03
C ILE A 149 -2.39 14.06 0.55
N VAL A 150 -3.01 12.88 0.62
CA VAL A 150 -4.34 12.71 1.24
C VAL A 150 -4.32 13.16 2.71
N TYR A 151 -3.31 12.77 3.48
CA TYR A 151 -3.16 13.18 4.88
C TYR A 151 -3.18 14.71 5.05
N ARG A 152 -2.41 15.41 4.22
CA ARG A 152 -2.24 16.88 4.28
C ARG A 152 -3.43 17.65 3.72
N HIS A 153 -4.00 17.19 2.61
CA HIS A 153 -4.92 18.00 1.80
C HIS A 153 -6.38 17.50 1.81
N ASP A 154 -6.68 16.30 2.30
CA ASP A 154 -8.07 15.84 2.36
C ASP A 154 -8.86 16.60 3.42
N GLY A 155 -10.11 16.95 3.08
CA GLY A 155 -11.07 17.57 3.99
C GLY A 155 -11.54 16.65 5.12
N LYS A 156 -11.18 15.36 5.08
CA LYS A 156 -11.47 14.34 6.11
C LYS A 156 -12.97 14.20 6.40
N VAL A 157 -13.81 14.45 5.40
CA VAL A 157 -15.26 14.20 5.44
C VAL A 157 -15.57 12.82 4.86
N LEU A 158 -16.75 12.28 5.13
CA LEU A 158 -17.19 11.03 4.49
C LEU A 158 -17.15 11.15 2.96
N LEU A 159 -16.77 10.07 2.28
CA LEU A 159 -16.62 10.05 0.81
C LEU A 159 -17.89 10.50 0.07
N TRP A 160 -19.05 10.14 0.62
CA TRP A 160 -20.37 10.37 0.06
C TRP A 160 -20.97 11.74 0.38
N HIS A 161 -20.35 12.52 1.26
CA HIS A 161 -20.91 13.81 1.67
C HIS A 161 -20.59 14.86 0.61
N LYS A 162 -21.62 15.42 -0.05
CA LYS A 162 -21.43 16.54 -0.99
C LYS A 162 -20.80 17.70 -0.21
N GLN A 163 -19.70 18.25 -0.75
CA GLN A 163 -19.08 19.43 -0.16
C GLN A 163 -20.03 20.60 -0.38
N LEU A 164 -20.86 20.94 0.60
CA LEU A 164 -21.72 22.13 0.56
C LEU A 164 -20.91 23.45 0.60
N ALA A 165 -19.58 23.37 0.69
CA ALA A 165 -18.68 24.49 0.93
C ALA A 165 -18.09 25.13 -0.35
N ALA A 166 -18.83 25.17 -1.47
CA ALA A 166 -18.40 25.91 -2.66
C ALA A 166 -19.42 26.96 -3.15
N ILE A 167 -20.63 27.01 -2.59
CA ILE A 167 -21.68 27.96 -3.02
C ILE A 167 -21.77 29.19 -2.09
N HIS A 168 -21.38 29.08 -0.82
CA HIS A 168 -21.62 30.16 0.15
C HIS A 168 -20.47 31.18 0.34
N GLN A 169 -19.27 30.93 -0.22
CA GLN A 169 -18.12 31.83 -0.07
C GLN A 169 -17.92 32.77 -1.28
N LYS A 170 -18.68 32.56 -2.37
CA LYS A 170 -18.66 33.42 -3.57
C LYS A 170 -19.78 34.47 -3.61
N GLN A 171 -20.56 34.58 -2.53
CA GLN A 171 -21.65 35.56 -2.41
C GLN A 171 -21.28 36.80 -1.58
N TRP A 172 -20.04 36.90 -1.10
CA TRP A 172 -19.59 38.02 -0.24
C TRP A 172 -18.20 38.58 -0.61
N VAL A 173 -17.84 38.54 -1.90
CA VAL A 173 -16.72 39.32 -2.46
C VAL A 173 -17.21 40.09 -3.66
#